data_AF-W1QJ88-F1
#
_entry.id   AF-W1QJ88-F1
#
_cell.length_a   1.000
_cell.length_b   1.000
_cell.length_c   1.000
_cell.angle_alpha   90.00
_cell.angle_beta   90.00
_cell.angle_gamma   90.00
#
_symmetry.space_group_name_H-M   'P 1'
#
loop_
_entity.id
_entity.type
_entity.pdbx_description
1 polymer ?
#
loop_
_entity_poly.entity_id
_entity_poly.type
_entity_poly.pdbx_seq_one_letter_code
_entity_poly.pdbx_strand_id
1 'polypeptide(L)'
;MIILIYLLLLSPVRASLGDDLPEFQTCVKKCDILTCNGISKYSDVSEKELLRWKSQQQKYHMFQELPLSWDLRLIGWDCFPNCDYQCQRIVTKDRQSKNLEVYQFHGKWPFVRVFGIQEFFSTIFSIGNWFPHYWGAKMIWNQCGKEMRAGNTHFVKLYTAYMVVAVVAMCAWFFSTLFHLRDTWNRERLDYFFAGATVLSGFYAIVVRVFKLYLPKNDLKRQVLAAGTLLAYFLHVGRLLSDWSYTYNMQANVACGLLQNVLWIYHSINCFNRSRRSVSLRSDLLNKEINWTLTPLVLVVSVSAGMSFELFDFPPLFDLLDAHALWHFATIWPALYWYSYMIKDVEEGLKDRKYE
;
A
#
# COMPACT_ATOMS: atom_id res chain seq x y z
N MET A 1 -4.95 19.58 -10.88
CA MET A 1 -3.95 18.50 -11.05
C MET A 1 -4.21 17.33 -10.10
N ILE A 2 -4.17 17.52 -8.77
CA ILE A 2 -4.41 16.43 -7.79
C ILE A 2 -5.75 15.72 -8.01
N ILE A 3 -6.87 16.46 -8.10
CA ILE A 3 -8.20 15.86 -8.36
C ILE A 3 -8.24 15.06 -9.68
N LEU A 4 -7.55 15.53 -10.72
CA LEU A 4 -7.49 14.84 -12.01
C LEU A 4 -6.75 13.50 -11.90
N ILE A 5 -5.64 13.46 -11.17
CA ILE A 5 -4.89 12.23 -10.87
C ILE A 5 -5.80 11.22 -10.18
N TYR A 6 -6.57 11.66 -9.18
CA TYR A 6 -7.49 10.77 -8.46
C TYR A 6 -8.64 10.26 -9.32
N LEU A 7 -9.18 11.06 -10.23
CA LEU A 7 -10.24 10.60 -11.15
C LEU A 7 -9.74 9.51 -12.11
N LEU A 8 -8.47 9.57 -12.53
CA LEU A 8 -7.86 8.54 -13.39
C LEU A 8 -7.66 7.21 -12.66
N LEU A 9 -7.40 7.24 -11.34
CA LEU A 9 -7.27 6.06 -10.48
C LEU A 9 -8.59 5.31 -10.25
N LEU A 10 -9.73 5.85 -10.68
CA LEU A 10 -11.05 5.21 -10.52
C LEU A 10 -11.46 4.33 -11.72
N SER A 11 -10.54 4.08 -12.65
CA SER A 11 -10.80 3.23 -13.81
C SER A 11 -11.14 1.80 -13.40
N PRO A 12 -12.14 1.15 -14.04
CA PRO A 12 -12.53 -0.20 -13.67
C PRO A 12 -11.39 -1.20 -13.96
N VAL A 13 -11.09 -2.04 -12.97
CA VAL A 13 -10.14 -3.14 -13.11
C VAL A 13 -10.74 -4.19 -14.06
N ARG A 14 -10.00 -4.53 -15.11
CA ARG A 14 -10.35 -5.62 -16.04
C ARG A 14 -9.57 -6.89 -15.68
N ALA A 15 -10.10 -8.04 -16.06
CA ALA A 15 -9.36 -9.30 -15.97
C ALA A 15 -8.06 -9.20 -16.79
N SER A 16 -7.02 -9.89 -16.31
CA SER A 16 -5.70 -9.88 -16.95
C SER A 16 -5.73 -10.69 -18.24
N LEU A 17 -5.32 -10.07 -19.35
CA LEU A 17 -5.30 -10.72 -20.66
C LEU A 17 -4.39 -11.95 -20.71
N GLY A 18 -3.37 -12.02 -19.84
CA GLY A 18 -2.48 -13.18 -19.73
C GLY A 18 -3.20 -14.45 -19.28
N ASP A 19 -4.25 -14.32 -18.47
CA ASP A 19 -4.99 -15.46 -17.91
C ASP A 19 -5.82 -16.19 -18.99
N ASP A 20 -6.22 -15.45 -20.02
CA ASP A 20 -7.01 -15.95 -21.15
C ASP A 20 -6.15 -16.53 -22.29
N LEU A 21 -4.82 -16.46 -22.19
CA LEU A 21 -3.92 -17.00 -23.21
C LEU A 21 -3.99 -18.54 -23.26
N PRO A 22 -4.35 -19.16 -24.40
CA PRO A 22 -4.39 -20.62 -24.53
C PRO A 22 -3.04 -21.28 -24.23
N GLU A 23 -1.93 -20.64 -24.59
CA GLU A 23 -0.58 -21.11 -24.30
C GLU A 23 -0.26 -21.11 -22.81
N PHE A 24 -0.78 -20.14 -22.04
CA PHE A 24 -0.61 -20.07 -20.59
C PHE A 24 -1.40 -21.18 -19.90
N GLN A 25 -2.69 -21.30 -20.22
CA GLN A 25 -3.55 -22.34 -19.66
C GLN A 25 -3.02 -23.75 -19.96
N THR A 26 -2.56 -23.98 -21.20
CA THR A 26 -1.95 -25.25 -21.60
C THR A 26 -0.65 -25.50 -20.84
N CYS A 27 0.19 -24.47 -20.65
CA CYS A 27 1.42 -24.60 -19.87
C CYS A 27 1.13 -24.99 -18.42
N VAL A 28 0.20 -24.29 -17.74
CA VAL A 28 -0.12 -24.54 -16.33
C VAL A 28 -0.66 -25.95 -16.14
N LYS A 29 -1.60 -26.37 -17.01
CA LYS A 29 -2.12 -27.74 -17.06
C LYS A 29 -1.01 -28.76 -17.21
N LYS A 30 -0.11 -28.56 -18.17
CA LYS A 30 1.02 -29.46 -18.43
C LYS A 30 1.94 -29.55 -17.22
N CYS A 31 2.25 -28.43 -16.57
CA CYS A 31 3.08 -28.42 -15.37
C CYS A 31 2.40 -29.16 -14.21
N ASP A 32 1.14 -28.86 -13.89
CA ASP A 32 0.40 -29.52 -12.79
C ASP A 32 0.37 -31.05 -12.95
N ILE A 33 0.16 -31.54 -14.18
CA ILE A 33 0.19 -32.98 -14.49
C ILE A 33 1.58 -33.58 -14.26
N LEU A 34 2.64 -32.91 -14.72
CA LEU A 34 3.99 -33.45 -14.73
C LEU A 34 4.69 -33.35 -13.37
N THR A 35 4.40 -32.32 -12.58
CA THR A 35 5.14 -32.04 -11.34
C THR A 35 4.28 -32.14 -10.09
N CYS A 36 2.96 -31.90 -10.18
CA CYS A 36 2.08 -31.75 -9.02
C CYS A 36 1.05 -32.87 -8.87
N ASN A 37 1.21 -33.99 -9.59
CA ASN A 37 0.27 -35.11 -9.61
C ASN A 37 -1.18 -34.70 -9.99
N GLY A 38 -1.32 -33.66 -10.82
CA GLY A 38 -2.62 -33.08 -11.20
C GLY A 38 -3.41 -33.87 -12.25
N ILE A 39 -2.96 -35.04 -12.70
CA ILE A 39 -3.59 -35.78 -13.81
C ILE A 39 -5.08 -36.07 -13.60
N SER A 40 -5.51 -36.30 -12.36
CA SER A 40 -6.91 -36.55 -12.02
C SER A 40 -7.84 -35.36 -12.30
N LYS A 41 -7.30 -34.13 -12.41
CA LYS A 41 -8.08 -32.91 -12.71
C LYS A 41 -8.37 -32.75 -14.20
N TYR A 42 -7.68 -33.50 -15.07
CA TYR A 42 -7.68 -33.29 -16.51
C TYR A 42 -8.01 -34.58 -17.26
N SER A 43 -9.31 -34.88 -17.38
CA SER A 43 -9.83 -36.08 -18.04
C SER A 43 -9.69 -36.05 -19.57
N ASP A 44 -9.39 -34.89 -20.14
CA ASP A 44 -9.29 -34.66 -21.58
C ASP A 44 -7.89 -34.99 -22.15
N VAL A 45 -6.91 -35.34 -21.31
CA VAL A 45 -5.54 -35.65 -21.75
C VAL A 45 -5.42 -37.13 -22.12
N SER A 46 -5.10 -37.41 -23.37
CA SER A 46 -4.87 -38.79 -23.83
C SER A 46 -3.55 -39.37 -23.30
N GLU A 47 -3.46 -40.70 -23.18
CA GLU A 47 -2.23 -41.39 -22.75
C GLU A 47 -1.04 -41.07 -23.68
N LYS A 48 -1.29 -40.97 -24.98
CA LYS A 48 -0.27 -40.58 -25.98
C LYS A 48 0.27 -39.18 -25.72
N GLU A 49 -0.58 -38.23 -25.37
CA GLU A 49 -0.15 -36.87 -25.05
C GLU A 49 0.62 -36.81 -23.74
N LEU A 50 0.18 -37.56 -22.72
CA LEU A 50 0.88 -37.66 -21.46
C LEU A 50 2.30 -38.21 -21.64
N LEU A 51 2.46 -39.28 -22.43
CA LEU A 51 3.77 -39.84 -22.75
C LEU A 51 4.66 -38.84 -23.49
N ARG A 52 4.09 -38.08 -24.44
CA ARG A 52 4.80 -37.00 -25.15
C ARG A 52 5.26 -35.90 -24.20
N TRP A 53 4.41 -35.48 -23.25
CA TRP A 53 4.77 -34.44 -22.29
C TRP A 53 5.84 -34.91 -21.30
N LYS A 54 5.76 -36.16 -20.84
CA LYS A 54 6.80 -36.78 -19.99
C LYS A 54 8.15 -36.84 -20.71
N SER A 55 8.18 -37.25 -21.98
CA SER A 55 9.44 -37.29 -22.75
C SER A 55 10.02 -35.89 -22.98
N GLN A 56 9.17 -34.89 -23.23
CA GLN A 56 9.60 -33.49 -23.35
C GLN A 56 10.17 -32.96 -22.03
N GLN A 57 9.54 -33.27 -20.90
CA GLN A 57 10.05 -32.89 -19.58
C GLN A 57 11.41 -33.53 -19.30
N GLN A 58 11.55 -34.83 -19.55
CA GLN A 58 12.82 -35.54 -19.35
C GLN A 58 13.94 -34.99 -20.26
N LYS A 59 13.60 -34.56 -21.47
CA LYS A 59 14.59 -34.06 -22.44
C LYS A 59 14.98 -32.60 -22.21
N TYR A 60 14.03 -31.74 -21.87
CA TYR A 60 14.23 -30.28 -21.85
C TYR A 60 14.16 -29.67 -20.45
N HIS A 61 13.82 -30.44 -19.41
CA HIS A 61 13.64 -29.97 -18.03
C HIS A 61 12.78 -28.68 -17.97
N MET A 62 11.61 -28.71 -18.63
CA MET A 62 10.78 -27.51 -18.81
C MET A 62 10.28 -26.92 -17.49
N PHE A 63 10.01 -27.79 -16.51
CA PHE A 63 9.53 -27.42 -15.19
C PHE A 63 10.47 -27.92 -14.10
N GLN A 64 10.57 -27.15 -13.02
CA GLN A 64 11.27 -27.53 -11.79
C GLN A 64 10.62 -28.77 -11.17
N GLU A 65 11.45 -29.78 -10.88
CA GLU A 65 11.02 -31.01 -10.23
C GLU A 65 10.88 -30.82 -8.71
N LEU A 66 10.04 -31.65 -8.09
CA LEU A 66 9.87 -31.67 -6.63
C LEU A 66 10.96 -32.52 -5.96
N PRO A 67 11.36 -32.19 -4.71
CA PRO A 67 10.88 -31.06 -3.90
C PRO A 67 11.40 -29.72 -4.42
N LEU A 68 10.61 -28.65 -4.24
CA LEU A 68 11.05 -27.30 -4.57
C LEU A 68 12.34 -26.94 -3.81
N SER A 69 13.12 -26.02 -4.39
CA SER A 69 14.33 -25.51 -3.74
C SER A 69 14.02 -24.94 -2.35
N TRP A 70 15.03 -24.94 -1.47
CA TRP A 70 14.85 -24.61 -0.06
C TRP A 70 14.33 -23.18 0.14
N ASP A 71 14.75 -22.25 -0.70
CA ASP A 71 14.34 -20.84 -0.69
C ASP A 71 12.85 -20.71 -1.03
N LEU A 72 12.38 -21.43 -2.05
CA LEU A 72 10.97 -21.47 -2.42
C LEU A 72 10.10 -22.06 -1.30
N ARG A 73 10.56 -23.15 -0.67
CA ARG A 73 9.86 -23.77 0.47
C ARG A 73 9.81 -22.85 1.69
N LEU A 74 10.92 -22.15 1.99
CA LEU A 74 11.00 -21.21 3.12
C LEU A 74 10.00 -20.05 2.96
N ILE A 75 9.85 -19.54 1.74
CA ILE A 75 8.94 -18.43 1.43
C ILE A 75 7.47 -18.87 1.34
N GLY A 76 7.20 -20.19 1.26
CA GLY A 76 5.86 -20.77 1.21
C GLY A 76 5.32 -20.93 -0.21
N TRP A 77 6.18 -21.32 -1.15
CA TRP A 77 5.74 -21.80 -2.46
C TRP A 77 5.35 -23.26 -2.41
N ASP A 78 4.18 -23.56 -2.99
CA ASP A 78 3.68 -24.90 -3.23
C ASP A 78 3.83 -25.28 -4.70
N CYS A 79 3.59 -26.56 -5.02
CA CYS A 79 3.78 -27.06 -6.37
C CYS A 79 2.94 -26.30 -7.42
N PHE A 80 1.62 -26.19 -7.22
CA PHE A 80 0.75 -25.58 -8.22
C PHE A 80 1.00 -24.07 -8.43
N PRO A 81 1.12 -23.23 -7.38
CA PRO A 81 1.56 -21.84 -7.56
C PRO A 81 2.93 -21.72 -8.24
N ASN A 82 3.85 -22.66 -8.00
CA ASN A 82 5.13 -22.68 -8.70
C ASN A 82 4.97 -23.00 -10.20
N CYS A 83 4.03 -23.87 -10.57
CA CYS A 83 3.66 -24.11 -11.96
C CYS A 83 3.08 -22.87 -12.64
N ASP A 84 2.13 -22.21 -11.98
CA ASP A 84 1.55 -20.95 -12.46
C ASP A 84 2.66 -19.93 -12.75
N TYR A 85 3.52 -19.65 -11.77
CA TYR A 85 4.69 -18.75 -11.95
C TYR A 85 5.58 -19.16 -13.13
N GLN A 86 5.98 -20.44 -13.22
CA GLN A 86 6.88 -20.89 -14.26
C GLN A 86 6.28 -20.66 -15.65
N CYS A 87 4.98 -20.88 -15.78
CA CYS A 87 4.26 -20.67 -17.02
C CYS A 87 4.11 -19.19 -17.38
N GLN A 88 3.87 -18.31 -16.40
CA GLN A 88 3.93 -16.86 -16.66
C GLN A 88 5.29 -16.48 -17.26
N ARG A 89 6.39 -16.99 -16.70
CA ARG A 89 7.76 -16.70 -17.19
C ARG A 89 8.05 -17.31 -18.56
N ILE A 90 7.62 -18.54 -18.82
CA ILE A 90 7.80 -19.21 -20.12
C ILE A 90 7.04 -18.45 -21.21
N VAL A 91 5.75 -18.17 -20.99
CA VAL A 91 4.90 -17.46 -21.95
C VAL A 91 5.42 -16.04 -22.18
N THR A 92 5.81 -15.34 -21.11
CA THR A 92 6.39 -13.99 -21.24
C THR A 92 7.65 -14.00 -22.12
N LYS A 93 8.57 -14.94 -21.91
CA LYS A 93 9.78 -15.06 -22.74
C LYS A 93 9.46 -15.40 -24.20
N ASP A 94 8.51 -16.31 -24.45
CA ASP A 94 8.08 -16.65 -25.80
C ASP A 94 7.50 -15.43 -26.53
N ARG A 95 6.63 -14.66 -25.85
CA ARG A 95 6.05 -13.43 -26.39
C ARG A 95 7.11 -12.38 -26.69
N GLN A 96 8.03 -12.13 -25.76
CA GLN A 96 9.15 -11.22 -25.96
C GLN A 96 10.02 -11.63 -27.16
N SER A 97 10.30 -12.93 -27.33
CA SER A 97 11.09 -13.43 -28.47
C SER A 97 10.42 -13.18 -29.84
N LYS A 98 9.09 -13.01 -29.83
CA LYS A 98 8.25 -12.71 -30.99
C LYS A 98 7.95 -11.22 -31.14
N ASN A 99 8.55 -10.36 -30.31
CA ASN A 99 8.26 -8.92 -30.21
C ASN A 99 6.76 -8.63 -29.96
N LEU A 100 6.10 -9.48 -29.18
CA LEU A 100 4.72 -9.30 -28.75
C LEU A 100 4.67 -8.58 -27.39
N GLU A 101 3.55 -7.92 -27.13
CA GLU A 101 3.27 -7.25 -25.87
C GLU A 101 3.28 -8.25 -24.69
N VAL A 102 3.89 -7.85 -23.57
CA VAL A 102 3.86 -8.59 -22.31
C VAL A 102 2.51 -8.35 -21.64
N TYR A 103 1.90 -9.39 -21.08
CA TYR A 103 0.64 -9.27 -20.35
C TYR A 103 0.82 -9.49 -18.86
N GLN A 104 -0.08 -8.88 -18.09
CA GLN A 104 -0.30 -9.22 -16.70
C GLN A 104 -1.01 -10.58 -16.60
N PHE A 105 -0.76 -11.27 -15.49
CA PHE A 105 -1.39 -12.51 -15.07
C PHE A 105 -1.94 -12.31 -13.67
N HIS A 106 -3.20 -12.69 -13.43
CA HIS A 106 -3.91 -12.49 -12.16
C HIS A 106 -3.82 -11.04 -11.63
N GLY A 107 -3.84 -10.05 -12.53
CA GLY A 107 -3.74 -8.62 -12.19
C GLY A 107 -2.33 -8.11 -11.92
N LYS A 108 -1.28 -8.91 -12.22
CA LYS A 108 0.10 -8.60 -11.86
C LYS A 108 1.07 -8.83 -13.00
N TRP A 109 2.15 -8.06 -13.02
CA TRP A 109 3.23 -8.28 -13.96
C TRP A 109 4.06 -9.54 -13.62
N PRO A 110 4.62 -10.24 -14.62
CA PRO A 110 5.35 -11.48 -14.41
C PRO A 110 6.79 -11.23 -13.94
N PHE A 111 7.00 -11.00 -12.64
CA PHE A 111 8.32 -10.72 -12.06
C PHE A 111 9.27 -11.93 -12.06
N VAL A 112 10.59 -11.67 -12.07
CA VAL A 112 11.59 -12.67 -11.67
C VAL A 112 11.65 -12.76 -10.15
N ARG A 113 11.57 -13.99 -9.62
CA ARG A 113 11.81 -14.25 -8.20
C ARG A 113 13.27 -14.08 -7.82
N VAL A 114 13.52 -13.49 -6.64
CA VAL A 114 14.86 -13.34 -6.04
C VAL A 114 14.84 -14.00 -4.66
N PHE A 115 15.63 -15.06 -4.44
CA PHE A 115 15.59 -15.87 -3.20
C PHE A 115 14.16 -16.35 -2.83
N GLY A 116 13.36 -16.67 -3.85
CA GLY A 116 11.95 -17.05 -3.71
C GLY A 116 10.97 -15.91 -3.45
N ILE A 117 11.44 -14.68 -3.24
CA ILE A 117 10.60 -13.48 -3.09
C ILE A 117 9.93 -13.17 -4.43
N GLN A 118 8.62 -12.98 -4.41
CA GLN A 118 7.82 -12.74 -5.61
C GLN A 118 8.10 -11.35 -6.21
N GLU A 119 8.00 -10.29 -5.40
CA GLU A 119 8.17 -8.90 -5.83
C GLU A 119 9.27 -8.25 -4.98
N PHE A 120 10.53 -8.45 -5.40
CA PHE A 120 11.70 -8.14 -4.57
C PHE A 120 11.78 -6.67 -4.12
N PHE A 121 11.65 -5.73 -5.06
CA PHE A 121 11.74 -4.32 -4.74
C PHE A 121 10.51 -3.81 -3.97
N SER A 122 9.30 -4.21 -4.33
CA SER A 122 8.09 -3.89 -3.56
C SER A 122 8.24 -4.34 -2.10
N THR A 123 8.73 -5.56 -1.87
CA THR A 123 9.01 -6.09 -0.51
C THR A 123 9.99 -5.21 0.26
N ILE A 124 11.13 -4.87 -0.33
CA ILE A 124 12.15 -4.04 0.32
C ILE A 124 11.63 -2.63 0.62
N PHE A 125 10.90 -2.03 -0.32
CA PHE A 125 10.36 -0.69 -0.15
C PHE A 125 9.20 -0.65 0.85
N SER A 126 8.38 -1.70 0.96
CA SER A 126 7.40 -1.85 2.04
C SER A 126 8.09 -1.89 3.42
N ILE A 127 9.17 -2.68 3.56
CA ILE A 127 10.00 -2.69 4.77
C ILE A 127 10.58 -1.29 5.05
N GLY A 128 11.04 -0.61 4.00
CA GLY A 128 11.54 0.76 4.07
C GLY A 128 10.51 1.74 4.64
N ASN A 129 9.25 1.64 4.21
CA ASN A 129 8.16 2.47 4.73
C ASN A 129 7.83 2.18 6.19
N TRP A 130 7.99 0.93 6.65
CA TRP A 130 7.70 0.56 8.04
C TRP A 130 8.55 1.33 9.07
N PHE A 131 9.84 1.59 8.76
CA PHE A 131 10.77 2.24 9.69
C PHE A 131 10.38 3.67 10.12
N PRO A 132 10.06 4.61 9.20
CA PRO A 132 9.53 5.92 9.56
C PRO A 132 8.34 5.86 10.52
N HIS A 133 7.40 4.93 10.29
CA HIS A 133 6.21 4.77 11.14
C HIS A 133 6.57 4.23 12.52
N TYR A 134 7.49 3.27 12.62
CA TYR A 134 8.01 2.78 13.90
C TYR A 134 8.72 3.86 14.72
N TRP A 135 9.62 4.63 14.09
CA TRP A 135 10.29 5.74 14.77
C TRP A 135 9.29 6.82 15.17
N GLY A 136 8.34 7.14 14.29
CA GLY A 136 7.24 8.05 14.58
C GLY A 136 6.41 7.65 15.80
N ALA A 137 6.01 6.37 15.87
CA ALA A 137 5.32 5.82 17.03
C ALA A 137 6.14 5.99 18.31
N LYS A 138 7.44 5.67 18.28
CA LYS A 138 8.33 5.86 19.44
C LYS A 138 8.41 7.34 19.87
N MET A 139 8.50 8.26 18.92
CA MET A 139 8.56 9.70 19.20
C MET A 139 7.24 10.18 19.84
N ILE A 140 6.09 9.81 19.28
CA ILE A 140 4.77 10.16 19.82
C ILE A 140 4.57 9.54 21.21
N TRP A 141 4.95 8.28 21.41
CA TRP A 141 4.83 7.59 22.70
C TRP A 141 5.53 8.36 23.82
N ASN A 142 6.77 8.77 23.55
CA ASN A 142 7.58 9.51 24.51
C ASN A 142 6.95 10.87 24.88
N GLN A 143 6.45 11.61 23.88
CA GLN A 143 5.83 12.92 24.12
C GLN A 143 4.47 12.79 24.81
N CYS A 144 3.66 11.81 24.39
CA CYS A 144 2.39 11.48 25.03
C CYS A 144 2.59 11.16 26.52
N GLY A 145 3.60 10.36 26.87
CA GLY A 145 3.93 10.04 28.25
C GLY A 145 4.40 11.24 29.09
N LYS A 146 5.01 12.26 28.47
CA LYS A 146 5.34 13.52 29.18
C LYS A 146 4.07 14.33 29.46
N GLU A 147 3.20 14.52 28.47
CA GLU A 147 1.96 15.28 28.65
C GLU A 147 0.98 14.60 29.62
N MET A 148 0.95 13.26 29.63
CA MET A 148 0.15 12.49 30.58
C MET A 148 0.61 12.76 32.02
N ARG A 149 1.92 12.77 32.28
CA ARG A 149 2.48 13.12 33.60
C ARG A 149 2.23 14.57 33.99
N ALA A 150 2.15 15.48 33.03
CA ALA A 150 1.84 16.88 33.24
C ALA A 150 0.33 17.17 33.43
N GLY A 151 -0.55 16.16 33.33
CA GLY A 151 -2.01 16.35 33.44
C GLY A 151 -2.65 17.04 32.22
N ASN A 152 -1.92 17.10 31.10
CA ASN A 152 -2.25 17.85 29.90
C ASN A 152 -3.19 17.06 28.97
N THR A 153 -4.40 16.79 29.45
CA THR A 153 -5.35 15.83 28.84
C THR A 153 -5.70 16.10 27.37
N HIS A 154 -5.74 17.36 26.94
CA HIS A 154 -6.06 17.72 25.56
C HIS A 154 -4.91 17.42 24.60
N PHE A 155 -3.65 17.60 25.01
CA PHE A 155 -2.48 17.18 24.24
C PHE A 155 -2.41 15.66 24.11
N VAL A 156 -2.66 14.94 25.21
CA VAL A 156 -2.72 13.47 25.22
C VAL A 156 -3.73 12.95 24.20
N LYS A 157 -4.93 13.55 24.12
CA LYS A 157 -5.96 13.15 23.16
C LYS A 157 -5.52 13.28 21.71
N LEU A 158 -4.80 14.35 21.36
CA LEU A 158 -4.28 14.53 20.00
C LEU A 158 -3.11 13.59 19.71
N TYR A 159 -2.18 13.42 20.65
CA TYR A 159 -1.11 12.43 20.50
C TYR A 159 -1.63 11.01 20.34
N THR A 160 -2.71 10.63 21.05
CA THR A 160 -3.37 9.33 20.86
C THR A 160 -3.92 9.18 19.45
N ALA A 161 -4.54 10.22 18.87
CA ALA A 161 -5.01 10.15 17.48
C ALA A 161 -3.85 9.93 16.49
N TYR A 162 -2.71 10.61 16.68
CA TYR A 162 -1.51 10.40 15.86
C TYR A 162 -0.84 9.04 16.11
N MET A 163 -0.89 8.52 17.34
CA MET A 163 -0.41 7.17 17.65
C MET A 163 -1.20 6.11 16.88
N VAL A 164 -2.53 6.25 16.78
CA VAL A 164 -3.36 5.34 15.98
C VAL A 164 -2.90 5.31 14.53
N VAL A 165 -2.63 6.48 13.92
CA VAL A 165 -2.08 6.56 12.55
C VAL A 165 -0.76 5.81 12.44
N ALA A 166 0.16 5.99 13.39
CA ALA A 166 1.47 5.32 13.38
C ALA A 166 1.37 3.80 13.46
N VAL A 167 0.57 3.29 14.41
CA VAL A 167 0.40 1.84 14.61
C VAL A 167 -0.31 1.20 13.41
N VAL A 168 -1.36 1.84 12.89
CA VAL A 168 -2.08 1.31 11.72
C VAL A 168 -1.18 1.29 10.49
N ALA A 169 -0.40 2.34 10.26
CA ALA A 169 0.55 2.38 9.13
C ALA A 169 1.65 1.31 9.29
N MET A 170 2.19 1.08 10.49
CA MET A 170 3.12 -0.03 10.73
C MET A 170 2.50 -1.39 10.38
N CYS A 171 1.24 -1.62 10.74
CA CYS A 171 0.55 -2.85 10.36
C CYS A 171 0.36 -2.93 8.83
N ALA A 172 -0.03 -1.83 8.17
CA ALA A 172 -0.19 -1.78 6.72
C ALA A 172 1.08 -2.18 5.99
N TRP A 173 2.21 -1.54 6.28
CA TRP A 173 3.46 -1.86 5.62
C TRP A 173 4.02 -3.24 5.97
N PHE A 174 3.69 -3.76 7.17
CA PHE A 174 3.99 -5.14 7.50
C PHE A 174 3.21 -6.13 6.62
N PHE A 175 1.89 -5.95 6.48
CA PHE A 175 1.08 -6.82 5.63
C PHE A 175 1.38 -6.65 4.14
N SER A 176 1.70 -5.43 3.71
CA SER A 176 2.21 -5.14 2.37
C SER A 176 3.52 -5.89 2.09
N THR A 177 4.46 -5.88 3.05
CA THR A 177 5.69 -6.68 2.98
C THR A 177 5.36 -8.16 2.78
N LEU A 178 4.43 -8.73 3.57
CA LEU A 178 4.07 -10.15 3.46
C LEU A 178 3.41 -10.50 2.12
N PHE A 179 2.60 -9.60 1.59
CA PHE A 179 1.93 -9.75 0.30
C PHE A 179 2.94 -9.77 -0.86
N HIS A 180 3.81 -8.77 -0.95
CA HIS A 180 4.84 -8.69 -1.99
C HIS A 180 5.93 -9.76 -1.84
N LEU A 181 6.17 -10.21 -0.60
CA LEU A 181 7.10 -11.32 -0.33
C LEU A 181 6.62 -12.59 -1.03
N ARG A 182 5.35 -12.94 -0.79
CA ARG A 182 4.69 -14.09 -1.41
C ARG A 182 3.19 -13.90 -1.37
N ASP A 183 2.62 -13.85 -2.56
CA ASP A 183 1.22 -13.56 -2.74
C ASP A 183 0.33 -14.76 -2.41
N THR A 184 -0.62 -14.53 -1.50
CA THR A 184 -1.71 -15.47 -1.25
C THR A 184 -2.95 -14.64 -0.98
N TRP A 185 -4.10 -15.23 -1.27
CA TRP A 185 -5.40 -14.59 -1.04
C TRP A 185 -5.58 -14.01 0.37
N ASN A 186 -5.02 -14.64 1.40
CA ASN A 186 -5.12 -14.10 2.76
C ASN A 186 -4.23 -12.87 2.99
N ARG A 187 -3.03 -12.87 2.41
CA ARG A 187 -2.06 -11.77 2.56
C ARG A 187 -2.47 -10.54 1.77
N GLU A 188 -2.95 -10.76 0.55
CA GLU A 188 -3.52 -9.70 -0.29
C GLU A 188 -4.70 -9.01 0.41
N ARG A 189 -5.65 -9.79 0.95
CA ARG A 189 -6.78 -9.22 1.70
C ARG A 189 -6.35 -8.37 2.89
N LEU A 190 -5.36 -8.85 3.66
CA LEU A 190 -4.82 -8.10 4.79
C LEU A 190 -4.15 -6.79 4.37
N ASP A 191 -3.37 -6.82 3.28
CA ASP A 191 -2.76 -5.61 2.74
C ASP A 191 -3.83 -4.55 2.38
N TYR A 192 -4.88 -4.95 1.66
CA TYR A 192 -5.99 -4.09 1.29
C TYR A 192 -6.78 -3.56 2.50
N PHE A 193 -7.05 -4.39 3.50
CA PHE A 193 -7.74 -3.96 4.72
C PHE A 193 -6.94 -2.91 5.48
N PHE A 194 -5.63 -3.11 5.63
CA PHE A 194 -4.78 -2.15 6.34
C PHE A 194 -4.44 -0.90 5.51
N ALA A 195 -4.42 -0.99 4.18
CA ALA A 195 -4.40 0.19 3.32
C ALA A 195 -5.62 1.08 3.59
N GLY A 196 -6.83 0.50 3.65
CA GLY A 196 -8.04 1.25 3.99
C GLY A 196 -8.05 1.76 5.43
N ALA A 197 -7.54 0.98 6.39
CA ALA A 197 -7.38 1.43 7.77
C ALA A 197 -6.44 2.64 7.88
N THR A 198 -5.36 2.68 7.07
CA THR A 198 -4.40 3.79 7.05
C THR A 198 -5.06 5.08 6.60
N VAL A 199 -5.85 5.04 5.53
CA VAL A 199 -6.60 6.21 5.06
C VAL A 199 -7.61 6.68 6.11
N LEU A 200 -8.37 5.76 6.71
CA LEU A 200 -9.41 6.13 7.65
C LEU A 200 -8.87 6.65 8.99
N SER A 201 -7.77 6.07 9.48
CA SER A 201 -7.08 6.56 10.67
C SER A 201 -6.45 7.93 10.44
N GLY A 202 -5.88 8.18 9.25
CA GLY A 202 -5.40 9.50 8.83
C GLY A 202 -6.51 10.53 8.79
N PHE A 203 -7.66 10.18 8.19
CA PHE A 203 -8.87 11.02 8.18
C PHE A 203 -9.36 11.33 9.60
N TYR A 204 -9.47 10.32 10.48
CA TYR A 204 -9.82 10.52 11.88
C TYR A 204 -8.90 11.55 12.56
N ALA A 205 -7.58 11.38 12.43
CA ALA A 205 -6.61 12.25 13.10
C ALA A 205 -6.68 13.70 12.61
N ILE A 206 -6.79 13.94 11.30
CA ILE A 206 -6.88 15.32 10.78
C ILE A 206 -8.22 15.99 11.13
N VAL A 207 -9.34 15.25 11.16
CA VAL A 207 -10.62 15.77 11.62
C VAL A 207 -10.56 16.14 13.11
N VAL A 208 -9.95 15.29 13.95
CA VAL A 208 -9.73 15.60 15.37
C VAL A 208 -8.93 16.90 15.53
N ARG A 209 -7.91 17.10 14.69
CA ARG A 209 -7.05 18.28 14.74
C ARG A 209 -7.74 19.55 14.25
N VAL A 210 -8.37 19.52 13.08
CA VAL A 210 -8.98 20.69 12.43
C VAL A 210 -10.18 21.21 13.21
N PHE A 211 -11.06 20.31 13.66
CA PHE A 211 -12.27 20.68 14.39
C PHE A 211 -12.07 20.80 15.90
N LYS A 212 -10.81 20.77 16.35
CA LYS A 212 -10.42 20.88 17.76
C LYS A 212 -11.15 19.88 18.67
N LEU A 213 -11.31 18.64 18.22
CA LEU A 213 -12.00 17.57 18.98
C LEU A 213 -11.15 16.99 20.12
N TYR A 214 -9.87 17.38 20.18
CA TYR A 214 -8.99 17.11 21.30
C TYR A 214 -9.34 17.92 22.56
N LEU A 215 -10.12 19.01 22.43
CA LEU A 215 -10.56 19.83 23.57
C LEU A 215 -11.62 19.10 24.41
N PRO A 216 -11.62 19.23 25.76
CA PRO A 216 -12.59 18.57 26.63
C PRO A 216 -14.05 18.88 26.30
N LYS A 217 -14.37 20.12 25.88
CA LYS A 217 -15.74 20.51 25.49
C LYS A 217 -16.28 19.76 24.26
N ASN A 218 -15.40 19.17 23.45
CA ASN A 218 -15.74 18.45 22.23
C ASN A 218 -15.59 16.92 22.40
N ASP A 219 -15.50 16.41 23.64
CA ASP A 219 -15.21 15.00 23.90
C ASP A 219 -16.23 14.06 23.27
N LEU A 220 -17.52 14.35 23.47
CA LEU A 220 -18.61 13.58 22.88
C LEU A 220 -18.52 13.54 21.34
N LYS A 221 -18.21 14.68 20.70
CA LYS A 221 -18.04 14.75 19.25
C LYS A 221 -16.88 13.88 18.76
N ARG A 222 -15.76 13.85 19.52
CA ARG A 222 -14.64 12.95 19.23
C ARG A 222 -15.02 11.48 19.36
N GLN A 223 -15.77 11.12 20.39
CA GLN A 223 -16.22 9.74 20.62
C GLN A 223 -17.19 9.29 19.52
N VAL A 224 -18.14 10.14 19.12
CA VAL A 224 -19.03 9.87 17.99
C VAL A 224 -18.25 9.69 16.69
N LEU A 225 -17.26 10.55 16.42
CA LEU A 225 -16.38 10.38 15.26
C LEU A 225 -15.58 9.06 15.32
N ALA A 226 -15.04 8.70 16.49
CA ALA A 226 -14.30 7.45 16.66
C ALA A 226 -15.21 6.23 16.42
N ALA A 227 -16.42 6.23 16.99
CA ALA A 227 -17.39 5.16 16.76
C ALA A 227 -17.83 5.09 15.29
N GLY A 228 -18.08 6.23 14.65
CA GLY A 228 -18.46 6.29 13.24
C GLY A 228 -17.36 5.82 12.30
N THR A 229 -16.11 6.19 12.56
CA THR A 229 -14.96 5.73 11.76
C THR A 229 -14.71 4.23 11.95
N LEU A 230 -14.80 3.71 13.18
CA LEU A 230 -14.73 2.26 13.41
C LEU A 230 -15.87 1.52 12.70
N LEU A 231 -17.10 2.00 12.82
CA LEU A 231 -18.25 1.41 12.14
C LEU A 231 -18.05 1.42 10.62
N ALA A 232 -17.62 2.53 10.04
CA ALA A 232 -17.34 2.64 8.61
C ALA A 232 -16.26 1.63 8.17
N TYR A 233 -15.20 1.44 8.95
CA TYR A 233 -14.17 0.44 8.69
C TYR A 233 -14.74 -0.98 8.70
N PHE A 234 -15.50 -1.36 9.73
CA PHE A 234 -16.07 -2.70 9.82
C PHE A 234 -17.08 -2.98 8.72
N LEU A 235 -17.91 -1.99 8.33
CA LEU A 235 -18.81 -2.12 7.19
C LEU A 235 -18.04 -2.25 5.87
N HIS A 236 -16.96 -1.50 5.68
CA HIS A 236 -16.10 -1.58 4.51
C HIS A 236 -15.42 -2.96 4.39
N VAL A 237 -14.81 -3.44 5.47
CA VAL A 237 -14.20 -4.79 5.50
C VAL A 237 -15.26 -5.88 5.35
N GLY A 238 -16.43 -5.74 6.00
CA GLY A 238 -17.54 -6.68 5.84
C GLY A 238 -18.04 -6.75 4.39
N ARG A 239 -18.11 -5.60 3.69
CA ARG A 239 -18.45 -5.52 2.27
C ARG A 239 -17.42 -6.24 1.40
N LEU A 240 -16.12 -6.07 1.66
CA LEU A 240 -15.05 -6.74 0.92
C LEU A 240 -14.98 -8.24 1.20
N LEU A 241 -15.32 -8.67 2.43
CA LEU A 241 -15.40 -10.08 2.78
C LEU A 241 -16.60 -10.78 2.13
N SER A 242 -17.70 -10.05 1.93
CA SER A 242 -18.92 -10.59 1.32
C SER A 242 -18.83 -10.66 -0.20
N ASP A 243 -18.28 -9.62 -0.82
CA ASP A 243 -18.09 -9.53 -2.27
C ASP A 243 -16.80 -8.76 -2.55
N TRP A 244 -15.77 -9.46 -3.01
CA TRP A 244 -14.46 -8.86 -3.20
C TRP A 244 -14.45 -7.97 -4.45
N SER A 245 -14.08 -6.70 -4.29
CA SER A 245 -14.00 -5.75 -5.40
C SER A 245 -12.87 -4.74 -5.21
N TYR A 246 -11.84 -4.88 -6.05
CA TYR A 246 -10.72 -3.95 -6.13
C TYR A 246 -11.18 -2.53 -6.48
N THR A 247 -12.12 -2.42 -7.43
CA THR A 247 -12.71 -1.14 -7.86
C THR A 247 -13.39 -0.43 -6.69
N TYR A 248 -14.22 -1.13 -5.92
CA TYR A 248 -14.86 -0.56 -4.73
C TYR A 248 -13.83 -0.15 -3.68
N ASN A 249 -12.83 -1.00 -3.39
CA ASN A 249 -11.78 -0.69 -2.43
C ASN A 249 -11.04 0.61 -2.82
N MET A 250 -10.63 0.71 -4.08
CA MET A 250 -9.94 1.88 -4.59
C MET A 250 -10.82 3.13 -4.52
N GLN A 251 -12.10 3.05 -4.94
CA GLN A 251 -13.05 4.15 -4.85
C GLN A 251 -13.23 4.66 -3.41
N ALA A 252 -13.42 3.75 -2.45
CA ALA A 252 -13.60 4.12 -1.05
C ALA A 252 -12.35 4.80 -0.47
N ASN A 253 -11.17 4.24 -0.72
CA ASN A 253 -9.90 4.77 -0.21
C ASN A 253 -9.51 6.09 -0.88
N VAL A 254 -9.71 6.23 -2.18
CA VAL A 254 -9.49 7.48 -2.91
C VAL A 254 -10.44 8.57 -2.40
N ALA A 255 -11.72 8.28 -2.21
CA ALA A 255 -12.68 9.27 -1.72
C ALA A 255 -12.30 9.75 -0.31
N CYS A 256 -12.00 8.84 0.61
CA CYS A 256 -11.60 9.21 1.98
C CYS A 256 -10.23 9.92 2.00
N GLY A 257 -9.27 9.45 1.19
CA GLY A 257 -7.94 10.06 1.05
C GLY A 257 -7.99 11.49 0.48
N LEU A 258 -8.89 11.75 -0.47
CA LEU A 258 -9.14 13.10 -0.99
C LEU A 258 -9.67 14.04 0.10
N LEU A 259 -10.64 13.60 0.89
CA LEU A 259 -11.16 14.39 2.01
C LEU A 259 -10.07 14.68 3.03
N GLN A 260 -9.26 13.67 3.37
CA GLN A 260 -8.09 13.82 4.24
C GLN A 260 -7.11 14.86 3.67
N ASN A 261 -6.78 14.79 2.38
CA ASN A 261 -5.83 15.71 1.74
C ASN A 261 -6.35 17.15 1.72
N VAL A 262 -7.64 17.35 1.43
CA VAL A 262 -8.29 18.68 1.51
C VAL A 262 -8.16 19.26 2.91
N LEU A 263 -8.39 18.46 3.95
CA LEU A 263 -8.26 18.91 5.34
C LEU A 263 -6.81 19.23 5.72
N TRP A 264 -5.83 18.44 5.27
CA TRP A 264 -4.41 18.74 5.49
C TRP A 264 -3.97 20.02 4.81
N ILE A 265 -4.38 20.23 3.56
CA ILE A 265 -4.10 21.47 2.80
C ILE A 265 -4.75 22.67 3.49
N TYR A 266 -6.03 22.55 3.88
CA TYR A 266 -6.74 23.59 4.62
C TYR A 266 -6.03 23.92 5.94
N HIS A 267 -5.70 22.91 6.75
CA HIS A 267 -5.00 23.08 8.02
C HIS A 267 -3.67 23.80 7.84
N SER A 268 -2.87 23.34 6.88
CA SER A 268 -1.56 23.87 6.55
C SER A 268 -1.61 25.35 6.13
N ILE A 269 -2.51 25.71 5.21
CA ILE A 269 -2.67 27.09 4.74
C ILE A 269 -3.23 27.99 5.85
N ASN A 270 -4.21 27.51 6.62
CA ASN A 270 -4.79 28.28 7.72
C ASN A 270 -3.75 28.55 8.82
N CYS A 271 -2.94 27.56 9.19
CA CYS A 271 -1.84 27.74 10.14
C CYS A 271 -0.79 28.72 9.62
N PHE A 272 -0.40 28.62 8.35
CA PHE A 272 0.54 29.55 7.74
C PHE A 272 0.01 30.99 7.77
N ASN A 273 -1.23 31.20 7.32
CA ASN A 273 -1.86 32.53 7.28
C ASN A 273 -1.97 33.17 8.66
N ARG A 274 -2.32 32.40 9.70
CA ARG A 274 -2.36 32.88 11.09
C ARG A 274 -0.97 33.17 11.66
N SER A 275 0.06 32.53 11.12
CA SER A 275 1.44 32.64 11.60
C SER A 275 2.26 33.69 10.85
N ARG A 276 1.70 34.32 9.81
CA ARG A 276 2.36 35.36 9.02
C ARG A 276 2.76 36.54 9.89
N ARG A 277 3.98 37.04 9.69
CA ARG A 277 4.53 38.19 10.43
C ARG A 277 4.90 39.35 9.52
N SER A 278 4.99 39.11 8.22
CA SER A 278 5.31 40.12 7.21
C SER A 278 4.14 40.34 6.26
N VAL A 279 4.05 41.54 5.69
CA VAL A 279 3.16 41.81 4.55
C VAL A 279 3.64 41.04 3.30
N SER A 280 4.95 40.80 3.19
CA SER A 280 5.55 40.08 2.07
C SER A 280 5.47 38.56 2.25
N LEU A 281 4.72 37.90 1.36
CA LEU A 281 4.60 36.44 1.33
C LEU A 281 5.96 35.75 1.19
N ARG A 282 6.84 36.29 0.34
CA ARG A 282 8.19 35.74 0.12
C ARG A 282 9.02 35.73 1.40
N SER A 283 8.89 36.78 2.22
CA SER A 283 9.60 36.86 3.50
C SER A 283 9.12 35.78 4.47
N ASP A 284 7.81 35.53 4.56
CA ASP A 284 7.25 34.51 5.44
C ASP A 284 7.57 33.08 4.94
N LEU A 285 7.59 32.84 3.64
CA LEU A 285 7.98 31.55 3.05
C LEU A 285 9.44 31.17 3.33
N LEU A 286 10.33 32.16 3.35
CA LEU A 286 11.74 31.96 3.69
C LEU A 286 11.98 31.87 5.20
N ASN A 287 11.01 32.26 6.02
CA ASN A 287 11.12 32.22 7.48
C ASN A 287 10.84 30.80 8.02
N LYS A 288 11.88 30.16 8.57
CA LYS A 288 11.81 28.81 9.16
C LYS A 288 10.85 28.69 10.35
N GLU A 289 10.60 29.78 11.07
CA GLU A 289 9.65 29.80 12.19
C GLU A 289 8.19 29.70 11.73
N ILE A 290 7.91 30.00 10.46
CA ILE A 290 6.55 30.05 9.91
C ILE A 290 6.36 28.94 8.88
N ASN A 291 7.34 28.72 8.00
CA ASN A 291 7.19 27.84 6.84
C ASN A 291 7.00 26.36 7.19
N TRP A 292 7.35 25.92 8.40
CA TRP A 292 7.09 24.56 8.86
C TRP A 292 5.59 24.22 8.87
N THR A 293 4.71 25.23 8.99
CA THR A 293 3.26 25.07 8.89
C THR A 293 2.81 24.62 7.49
N LEU A 294 3.64 24.84 6.46
CA LEU A 294 3.44 24.39 5.08
C LEU A 294 3.97 22.97 4.82
N THR A 295 4.60 22.32 5.80
CA THR A 295 5.09 20.94 5.66
C THR A 295 4.01 19.97 5.17
N PRO A 296 2.78 19.93 5.73
CA PRO A 296 1.75 19.01 5.27
C PRO A 296 1.36 19.22 3.81
N LEU A 297 1.35 20.47 3.32
CA LEU A 297 1.10 20.77 1.91
C LEU A 297 2.16 20.11 1.01
N VAL A 298 3.45 20.25 1.36
CA VAL A 298 4.56 19.62 0.63
C VAL A 298 4.44 18.10 0.69
N LEU A 299 4.11 17.53 1.86
CA LEU A 299 3.97 16.10 2.03
C LEU A 299 2.79 15.54 1.22
N VAL A 300 1.62 16.18 1.24
CA VAL A 300 0.46 15.80 0.42
C VAL A 300 0.83 15.84 -1.07
N VAL A 301 1.46 16.90 -1.55
CA VAL A 301 1.89 17.01 -2.96
C VAL A 301 2.89 15.91 -3.31
N SER A 302 3.86 15.62 -2.43
CA SER A 302 4.87 14.59 -2.67
C SER A 302 4.27 13.18 -2.73
N VAL A 303 3.34 12.84 -1.83
CA VAL A 303 2.67 11.54 -1.83
C VAL A 303 1.75 11.42 -3.04
N SER A 304 0.99 12.47 -3.39
CA SER A 304 0.17 12.47 -4.61
C SER A 304 1.00 12.35 -5.88
N ALA A 305 2.20 12.94 -5.92
CA ALA A 305 3.13 12.77 -7.03
C ALA A 305 3.67 11.32 -7.09
N GLY A 306 4.04 10.73 -5.94
CA GLY A 306 4.45 9.32 -5.88
C GLY A 306 3.34 8.37 -6.34
N MET A 307 2.10 8.58 -5.89
CA MET A 307 0.94 7.80 -6.33
C MET A 307 0.67 7.89 -7.83
N SER A 308 1.11 8.97 -8.49
CA SER A 308 0.93 9.11 -9.94
C SER A 308 1.77 8.11 -10.75
N PHE A 309 2.77 7.44 -10.13
CA PHE A 309 3.50 6.37 -10.80
C PHE A 309 2.59 5.21 -11.22
N GLU A 310 1.59 4.88 -10.40
CA GLU A 310 0.57 3.86 -10.69
C GLU A 310 -0.18 4.11 -11.99
N LEU A 311 -0.27 5.37 -12.44
CA LEU A 311 -0.94 5.71 -13.71
C LEU A 311 -0.19 5.23 -14.94
N PHE A 312 1.11 4.94 -14.82
CA PHE A 312 1.91 4.47 -15.95
C PHE A 312 1.80 2.96 -16.18
N ASP A 313 1.45 2.18 -15.15
CA ASP A 313 1.30 0.72 -15.15
C ASP A 313 2.15 -0.01 -16.21
N PHE A 314 3.47 0.03 -16.04
CA PHE A 314 4.42 -0.51 -17.01
C PHE A 314 4.97 -1.89 -16.61
N PRO A 315 5.31 -2.76 -17.57
CA PRO A 315 5.93 -4.05 -17.28
C PRO A 315 7.30 -3.88 -16.60
N PRO A 316 7.68 -4.78 -15.67
CA PRO A 316 8.78 -4.56 -14.76
C PRO A 316 10.10 -4.38 -15.50
N LEU A 317 10.75 -3.25 -15.23
CA LEU A 317 12.11 -2.97 -15.66
C LEU A 317 13.03 -4.01 -15.05
N PHE A 318 13.86 -4.61 -15.90
CA PHE A 318 14.76 -5.71 -15.53
C PHE A 318 14.04 -6.91 -14.89
N ASP A 319 12.76 -7.12 -15.19
CA ASP A 319 11.88 -8.12 -14.58
C ASP A 319 11.69 -7.97 -13.05
N LEU A 320 12.08 -6.84 -12.45
CA LEU A 320 12.10 -6.68 -10.99
C LEU A 320 11.39 -5.42 -10.47
N LEU A 321 11.36 -4.34 -11.25
CA LEU A 321 10.90 -3.02 -10.78
C LEU A 321 9.77 -2.50 -11.67
N ASP A 322 8.58 -2.35 -11.11
CA ASP A 322 7.40 -1.81 -11.78
C ASP A 322 6.97 -0.45 -11.22
N ALA A 323 5.84 0.07 -11.72
CA ALA A 323 5.24 1.31 -11.25
C ALA A 323 4.87 1.25 -9.75
N HIS A 324 4.35 0.11 -9.30
CA HIS A 324 3.92 -0.09 -7.93
C HIS A 324 5.10 -0.02 -6.95
N ALA A 325 6.20 -0.70 -7.25
CA ALA A 325 7.43 -0.63 -6.46
C ALA A 325 7.98 0.81 -6.38
N LEU A 326 7.94 1.57 -7.48
CA LEU A 326 8.35 2.98 -7.47
C LEU A 326 7.48 3.85 -6.57
N TRP A 327 6.16 3.59 -6.53
CA TRP A 327 5.27 4.27 -5.59
C TRP A 327 5.68 3.97 -4.14
N HIS A 328 5.92 2.71 -3.78
CA HIS A 328 6.41 2.33 -2.44
C HIS A 328 7.71 3.05 -2.09
N PHE A 329 8.68 3.09 -3.01
CA PHE A 329 9.93 3.79 -2.79
C PHE A 329 9.72 5.28 -2.51
N ALA A 330 8.86 5.92 -3.31
CA ALA A 330 8.58 7.35 -3.20
C ALA A 330 7.91 7.74 -1.88
N THR A 331 7.10 6.85 -1.27
CA THR A 331 6.38 7.16 -0.02
C THR A 331 7.24 7.06 1.24
N ILE A 332 8.44 6.46 1.17
CA ILE A 332 9.32 6.33 2.33
C ILE A 332 9.76 7.73 2.81
N TRP A 333 10.09 8.64 1.88
CA TRP A 333 10.66 9.94 2.25
C TRP A 333 9.65 10.85 2.93
N PRO A 334 8.41 11.03 2.43
CA PRO A 334 7.40 11.80 3.13
C PRO A 334 7.07 11.26 4.53
N ALA A 335 7.10 9.93 4.70
CA ALA A 335 6.84 9.29 6.00
C ALA A 335 7.87 9.69 7.08
N LEU A 336 9.12 9.98 6.70
CA LEU A 336 10.16 10.47 7.63
C LEU A 336 9.84 11.83 8.25
N TYR A 337 9.02 12.66 7.59
CA TYR A 337 8.73 14.02 8.03
C TYR A 337 7.37 14.18 8.71
N TRP A 338 6.41 13.28 8.45
CA TRP A 338 5.05 13.36 9.00
C TRP A 338 5.02 13.45 10.53
N TYR A 339 5.76 12.59 11.21
CA TYR A 339 5.74 12.49 12.66
C TYR A 339 6.42 13.66 13.36
N SER A 340 7.54 14.14 12.81
CA SER A 340 8.20 15.36 13.28
C SER A 340 7.27 16.56 13.17
N TYR A 341 6.54 16.69 12.05
CA TYR A 341 5.51 17.72 11.91
C TYR A 341 4.39 17.56 12.94
N MET A 342 3.83 16.36 13.11
CA MET A 342 2.73 16.11 14.06
C MET A 342 3.10 16.47 15.50
N ILE A 343 4.32 16.16 15.93
CA ILE A 343 4.82 16.55 17.26
C ILE A 343 4.96 18.06 17.35
N LYS A 344 5.55 18.70 16.33
CA LYS A 344 5.70 20.16 16.28
C LYS A 344 4.35 20.89 16.27
N ASP A 345 3.36 20.37 15.56
CA ASP A 345 1.98 20.90 15.54
C ASP A 345 1.32 20.83 16.93
N VAL A 346 1.62 19.79 17.72
CA VAL A 346 1.13 19.68 19.10
C VAL A 346 1.91 20.61 20.03
N GLU A 347 3.23 20.71 19.89
CA GLU A 347 4.08 21.52 20.76
C GLU A 347 3.94 23.01 20.49
N GLU A 348 4.10 23.47 19.24
CA GLU A 348 4.03 24.90 18.89
C GLU A 348 2.61 25.33 18.53
N GLY A 349 1.85 24.47 17.84
CA GLY A 349 0.50 24.81 17.36
C GLY A 349 -0.57 24.86 18.45
N LEU A 350 -0.30 24.28 19.63
CA LEU A 350 -1.24 24.27 20.76
C LEU A 350 -0.68 24.89 22.05
N LYS A 351 0.62 24.77 22.37
CA LYS A 351 1.17 25.34 23.63
C LYS A 351 1.33 26.86 23.54
N ASP A 352 1.68 27.38 22.38
CA ASP A 352 1.63 28.82 22.14
C ASP A 352 0.18 29.22 21.87
N ARG A 353 -0.53 29.71 22.90
CA ARG A 353 -1.87 30.34 22.78
C ARG A 353 -1.93 31.54 21.80
N LYS A 354 -0.85 31.81 21.07
CA LYS A 354 -0.73 32.83 20.04
C LYS A 354 -1.63 32.55 18.83
N TYR A 355 -2.22 31.36 18.74
CA TYR A 355 -2.93 30.87 17.55
C TYR A 355 -4.35 30.33 17.78
N GLU A 356 -4.86 30.42 19.02
CA GLU A 356 -6.31 30.32 19.28
C GLU A 356 -7.00 31.61 18.87
#